data_AF-A0A7S2LH98-F1
#
_entry.id   AF-A0A7S2LH98-F1
#
_cell.length_a   1.000
_cell.length_b   1.000
_cell.length_c   1.000
_cell.angle_alpha   90.00
_cell.angle_beta   90.00
_cell.angle_gamma   90.00
#
_symmetry.space_group_name_H-M   'P 1'
#
loop_
_entity.id
_entity.type
_entity.pdbx_description
1 polymer ?
#
loop_
_entity_poly.entity_id
_entity_poly.type
_entity_poly.pdbx_seq_one_letter_code
_entity_poly.pdbx_strand_id
1 'polypeptide(L)'
;ADADTVFFPDRVIAHTSGLSPSGHVFLKSGDMLLGAIEVFAYGAVREYALRGRKVCVWGIDVTGEDGFINHCMEILGSHAQVNGNILRSDPNPGACADGAYAAFHPFKDPGSWSACEGTAMR
;
A
#
# COMPACT_ATOMS: atom_id res chain seq x y z
N ALA A 1 -0.47 0.10 -6.30
CA ALA A 1 0.75 0.92 -6.35
C ALA A 1 0.64 1.87 -7.52
N ASP A 2 0.74 3.16 -7.22
CA ASP A 2 0.54 4.23 -8.19
C ASP A 2 1.69 4.33 -9.21
N ALA A 3 1.41 4.98 -10.33
CA ALA A 3 2.38 5.15 -11.42
C ALA A 3 3.61 5.96 -11.03
N ASP A 4 3.51 6.84 -10.02
CA ASP A 4 4.61 7.64 -9.47
C ASP A 4 5.25 7.02 -8.21
N THR A 5 5.00 5.73 -7.97
CA THR A 5 5.60 4.95 -6.89
C THR A 5 6.63 3.96 -7.44
N VAL A 6 7.85 4.00 -6.91
CA VAL A 6 8.87 2.97 -7.15
C VAL A 6 8.65 1.85 -6.15
N PHE A 7 8.23 0.68 -6.64
CA PHE A 7 7.75 -0.44 -5.83
C PHE A 7 8.61 -1.70 -6.04
N PHE A 8 9.00 -2.35 -4.93
CA PHE A 8 9.79 -3.57 -4.91
C PHE A 8 9.00 -4.75 -4.31
N PRO A 9 8.40 -5.64 -5.12
CA PRO A 9 7.57 -6.76 -4.65
C PRO A 9 8.29 -7.69 -3.66
N ASP A 10 9.57 -7.98 -3.88
CA ASP A 10 10.33 -8.87 -3.00
C ASP A 10 10.45 -8.33 -1.57
N ARG A 11 10.46 -7.01 -1.39
CA ARG A 11 10.49 -6.38 -0.07
C ARG A 11 9.15 -6.54 0.66
N VAL A 12 8.03 -6.55 -0.06
CA VAL A 12 6.71 -6.84 0.54
C VAL A 12 6.62 -8.26 1.09
N ILE A 13 7.30 -9.23 0.47
CA ILE A 13 7.36 -10.60 1.01
C ILE A 13 7.93 -10.59 2.43
N ALA A 14 9.02 -9.83 2.67
CA ALA A 14 9.59 -9.70 4.00
C ALA A 14 8.61 -9.05 5.00
N HIS A 15 7.89 -8.01 4.57
CA HIS A 15 6.89 -7.30 5.39
C HIS A 15 5.61 -8.10 5.69
N THR A 16 5.33 -9.13 4.89
CA THR A 16 4.16 -9.99 5.04
C THR A 16 4.51 -11.35 5.67
N SER A 17 5.78 -11.54 6.04
CA SER A 17 6.23 -12.74 6.74
C SER A 17 5.45 -12.94 8.04
N GLY A 18 4.84 -14.12 8.19
CA GLY A 18 3.99 -14.47 9.34
C GLY A 18 2.52 -14.05 9.19
N LEU A 19 2.13 -13.36 8.11
CA LEU A 19 0.73 -13.10 7.81
C LEU A 19 0.12 -14.27 7.04
N SER A 20 -1.14 -14.58 7.35
CA SER A 20 -1.88 -15.60 6.62
C SER A 20 -2.38 -15.01 5.29
N PRO A 21 -2.05 -15.61 4.12
CA PRO A 21 -2.60 -15.17 2.84
C PRO A 21 -4.13 -15.26 2.79
N SER A 22 -4.73 -16.24 3.47
CA SER A 22 -6.18 -16.40 3.57
C SER A 22 -6.80 -15.56 4.68
N GLY A 23 -6.00 -14.81 5.43
CA GLY A 23 -6.48 -13.90 6.48
C GLY A 23 -7.21 -12.69 5.90
N HIS A 24 -7.87 -11.97 6.78
CA HIS A 24 -8.54 -10.71 6.48
C HIS A 24 -7.67 -9.57 7.01
N VAL A 25 -6.50 -9.36 6.42
CA VAL A 25 -5.52 -8.35 6.88
C VAL A 25 -5.12 -7.46 5.72
N PHE A 26 -4.84 -6.20 6.02
CA PHE A 26 -4.24 -5.25 5.08
C PHE A 26 -3.23 -4.35 5.79
N LEU A 27 -2.24 -3.85 5.06
CA LEU A 27 -1.16 -3.04 5.64
C LEU A 27 -1.45 -1.55 5.54
N LYS A 28 -1.11 -0.81 6.60
CA LYS A 28 -1.13 0.67 6.63
C LYS A 28 0.25 1.24 6.90
N SER A 29 0.55 2.37 6.27
CA SER A 29 1.73 3.16 6.57
C SER A 29 1.40 4.20 7.65
N GLY A 30 1.44 3.78 8.91
CA GLY A 30 0.95 4.58 10.04
C GLY A 30 -0.56 4.47 10.20
N ASP A 31 -1.23 5.58 10.48
CA ASP A 31 -2.67 5.60 10.77
C ASP A 31 -3.56 5.51 9.51
N MET A 32 -2.98 5.72 8.33
CA MET A 32 -3.69 5.79 7.05
C MET A 32 -3.20 4.72 6.07
N LEU A 33 -4.14 4.21 5.27
CA LEU A 33 -3.82 3.57 4.02
C LEU A 33 -3.54 4.67 2.99
N LEU A 34 -2.45 4.55 2.23
CA LEU A 34 -2.03 5.57 1.27
C LEU A 34 -1.97 4.93 -0.11
N GLY A 35 -2.65 5.53 -1.10
CA GLY A 35 -2.80 4.98 -2.47
C GLY A 35 -1.49 4.63 -3.19
N ALA A 36 -0.38 5.27 -2.81
CA ALA A 36 0.94 4.96 -3.33
C ALA A 36 1.25 3.45 -3.27
N ILE A 37 0.83 2.76 -2.22
CA ILE A 37 0.80 1.30 -2.17
C ILE A 37 -0.26 0.77 -1.20
N GLU A 38 -1.13 -0.12 -1.70
CA GLU A 38 -2.02 -0.91 -0.86
C GLU A 38 -1.70 -2.41 -0.92
N VAL A 39 -1.51 -3.01 0.25
CA VAL A 39 -1.22 -4.45 0.38
C VAL A 39 -2.33 -5.11 1.17
N PHE A 40 -3.05 -6.00 0.52
CA PHE A 40 -4.15 -6.77 1.11
C PHE A 40 -3.84 -8.26 1.05
N ALA A 41 -4.18 -8.98 2.11
CA ALA A 41 -4.24 -10.43 2.06
C ALA A 41 -5.36 -10.87 1.09
N TYR A 42 -5.19 -12.04 0.48
CA TYR A 42 -6.15 -12.58 -0.47
C TYR A 42 -7.55 -12.74 0.15
N GLY A 43 -7.64 -13.13 1.43
CA GLY A 43 -8.91 -13.22 2.14
C GLY A 43 -9.66 -11.89 2.24
N ALA A 44 -8.95 -10.77 2.45
CA ALA A 44 -9.54 -9.43 2.47
C ALA A 44 -10.12 -9.04 1.10
N VAL A 45 -9.34 -9.24 0.03
CA VAL A 45 -9.79 -8.96 -1.35
C VAL A 45 -10.98 -9.82 -1.74
N ARG A 46 -10.99 -11.09 -1.32
CA ARG A 46 -12.11 -12.00 -1.55
C ARG A 46 -13.40 -11.53 -0.86
N GLU A 47 -13.33 -11.06 0.37
CA GLU A 47 -14.50 -10.48 1.07
C GLU A 47 -15.01 -9.23 0.34
N TYR A 48 -14.10 -8.37 -0.12
CA TYR A 48 -14.47 -7.21 -0.93
C TYR A 48 -15.20 -7.62 -2.21
N ALA A 49 -14.68 -8.61 -2.94
CA ALA A 49 -15.33 -9.10 -4.15
C ALA A 49 -16.74 -9.66 -3.89
N LEU A 50 -16.96 -10.34 -2.75
CA LEU A 50 -18.24 -10.96 -2.41
C LEU A 50 -19.29 -9.96 -1.91
N ARG A 51 -18.87 -8.98 -1.11
CA ARG A 51 -19.79 -8.14 -0.30
C ARG A 51 -19.60 -6.64 -0.53
N GLY A 52 -18.48 -6.21 -1.08
CA GLY A 52 -18.08 -4.80 -1.22
C GLY A 52 -19.15 -3.93 -1.89
N ARG A 53 -19.72 -4.38 -3.01
CA ARG A 53 -20.79 -3.63 -3.71
C ARG A 53 -22.02 -3.33 -2.84
N LYS A 54 -22.33 -4.18 -1.86
CA LYS A 54 -23.51 -4.03 -0.99
C LYS A 54 -23.19 -3.23 0.27
N VAL A 55 -21.96 -3.37 0.77
CA VAL A 55 -21.54 -2.87 2.09
C VAL A 55 -20.84 -1.53 1.97
N CYS A 56 -20.05 -1.33 0.92
CA CYS A 56 -19.20 -0.17 0.72
C CYS A 56 -19.88 0.80 -0.25
N VAL A 57 -20.87 1.53 0.27
CA VAL A 57 -21.77 2.39 -0.52
C VAL A 57 -21.58 3.89 -0.26
N TRP A 58 -20.60 4.26 0.56
CA TRP A 58 -20.37 5.63 1.00
C TRP A 58 -18.88 6.00 0.93
N GLY A 59 -18.60 7.29 0.83
CA GLY A 59 -17.30 7.86 1.20
C GLY A 59 -16.35 8.15 0.04
N ILE A 60 -16.52 7.53 -1.13
CA ILE A 60 -15.56 7.71 -2.25
C ILE A 60 -15.40 9.18 -2.68
N ASP A 61 -16.49 9.94 -2.72
CA ASP A 61 -16.48 11.37 -3.10
C ASP A 61 -15.86 12.30 -2.04
N VAL A 62 -15.64 11.79 -0.82
CA VAL A 62 -15.14 12.57 0.33
C VAL A 62 -13.71 12.19 0.66
N THR A 63 -13.38 10.90 0.61
CA THR A 63 -12.12 10.37 1.12
C THR A 63 -11.15 9.98 0.01
N GLY A 64 -11.58 9.98 -1.25
CA GLY A 64 -10.83 9.35 -2.34
C GLY A 64 -10.91 7.83 -2.31
N GLU A 65 -10.16 7.18 -3.20
CA GLU A 65 -10.16 5.73 -3.38
C GLU A 65 -9.51 4.97 -2.22
N ASP A 66 -8.36 5.44 -1.74
CA ASP A 66 -7.62 4.87 -0.61
C ASP A 66 -8.41 4.97 0.71
N GLY A 67 -9.03 6.12 0.96
CA GLY A 67 -9.93 6.30 2.09
C GLY A 67 -11.19 5.45 2.00
N PHE A 68 -11.76 5.32 0.79
CA PHE A 68 -12.92 4.46 0.55
C PHE A 68 -12.58 2.99 0.82
N ILE A 69 -11.48 2.49 0.26
CA ILE A 69 -11.11 1.08 0.40
C ILE A 69 -10.66 0.76 1.82
N ASN A 70 -10.00 1.70 2.51
CA ASN A 70 -9.68 1.58 3.92
C ASN A 70 -10.93 1.35 4.78
N HIS A 71 -11.89 2.27 4.68
CA HIS A 71 -13.14 2.19 5.44
C HIS A 71 -13.93 0.91 5.08
N CYS A 72 -13.96 0.58 3.79
CA CYS A 72 -14.62 -0.61 3.30
C CYS A 72 -14.02 -1.90 3.88
N MET A 73 -12.69 -2.02 3.93
CA MET A 73 -12.01 -3.17 4.53
C MET A 73 -12.36 -3.33 6.01
N GLU A 74 -12.40 -2.23 6.75
CA GLU A 74 -12.78 -2.22 8.17
C GLU A 74 -14.23 -2.71 8.37
N ILE A 75 -15.20 -2.23 7.58
CA ILE A 75 -16.60 -2.69 7.67
C ILE A 75 -16.73 -4.17 7.28
N LEU A 76 -15.95 -4.62 6.30
CA LEU A 76 -15.97 -6.02 5.85
C LEU A 76 -15.35 -6.98 6.88
N GLY A 77 -14.74 -6.45 7.95
CA GLY A 77 -14.12 -7.22 9.02
C GLY A 77 -12.64 -7.53 8.79
N SER A 78 -11.99 -6.83 7.86
CA SER A 78 -10.53 -6.94 7.69
C SER A 78 -9.80 -6.06 8.71
N HIS A 79 -8.70 -6.57 9.22
CA HIS A 79 -7.88 -5.93 10.24
C HIS A 79 -6.72 -5.18 9.61
N ALA A 80 -6.60 -3.90 9.96
CA ALA A 80 -5.44 -3.10 9.60
C ALA A 80 -4.23 -3.53 10.44
N GLN A 81 -3.10 -3.74 9.79
CA GLN A 81 -1.81 -3.92 10.44
C GLN A 81 -0.87 -2.78 10.05
N VAL A 82 -0.41 -2.04 11.05
CA VAL A 82 0.52 -0.93 10.84
C VAL A 82 1.91 -1.49 10.52
N ASN A 83 2.48 -1.03 9.42
CA ASN A 83 3.85 -1.29 9.03
C ASN A 83 4.46 0.00 8.48
N GLY A 84 5.24 0.69 9.32
CA GLY A 84 5.85 1.99 8.98
C GLY A 84 6.91 1.93 7.88
N ASN A 85 7.31 0.73 7.46
CA ASN A 85 8.30 0.53 6.40
C ASN A 85 7.65 0.06 5.08
N ILE A 86 6.32 0.04 4.98
CA ILE A 86 5.68 -0.33 3.71
C ILE A 86 5.86 0.76 2.64
N LEU A 87 5.88 2.03 3.06
CA LEU A 87 5.95 3.20 2.19
C LEU A 87 6.85 4.28 2.78
N ARG A 88 7.71 4.85 1.94
CA ARG A 88 8.46 6.07 2.25
C ARG A 88 7.97 7.22 1.37
N SER A 89 7.37 8.22 2.01
CA SER A 89 6.90 9.44 1.36
C SER A 89 7.97 10.53 1.37
N ASP A 90 8.94 10.43 0.46
CA ASP A 90 10.07 11.35 0.33
C ASP A 90 10.40 11.55 -1.17
N PRO A 91 10.30 12.79 -1.71
CA PRO A 91 10.54 13.04 -3.13
C PRO A 91 12.04 13.02 -3.51
N ASN A 92 12.95 12.86 -2.54
CA ASN A 92 14.38 12.78 -2.82
C ASN A 92 14.75 11.37 -3.32
N PRO A 93 15.28 11.20 -4.55
CA PRO A 93 15.72 9.89 -5.04
C PRO A 93 16.77 9.21 -4.15
N GLY A 94 17.56 9.98 -3.40
CA GLY A 94 18.52 9.45 -2.42
C GLY A 94 17.88 8.68 -1.26
N ALA A 95 16.62 8.98 -0.94
CA ALA A 95 15.84 8.28 0.09
C ALA A 95 15.60 6.80 -0.28
N CYS A 96 15.66 6.47 -1.56
CA CYS A 96 15.42 5.13 -2.09
C CYS A 96 16.52 4.12 -1.75
N ALA A 97 17.66 4.60 -1.23
CA ALA A 97 18.76 3.75 -0.76
C ALA A 97 18.39 2.95 0.51
N ASP A 98 17.30 3.31 1.20
CA ASP A 98 16.87 2.61 2.40
C ASP A 98 16.14 1.31 2.06
N GLY A 99 16.89 0.21 2.04
CA GLY A 99 16.39 -1.13 1.73
C GLY A 99 15.33 -1.65 2.71
N ALA A 100 15.07 -0.97 3.83
CA ALA A 100 14.00 -1.35 4.74
C ALA A 100 12.60 -1.08 4.17
N TYR A 101 12.47 -0.18 3.20
CA TYR A 101 11.18 0.22 2.63
C TYR A 101 10.83 -0.55 1.35
N ALA A 102 9.56 -0.95 1.23
CA ALA A 102 9.04 -1.64 0.05
C ALA A 102 8.65 -0.73 -1.12
N ALA A 103 8.22 0.50 -0.84
CA ALA A 103 7.79 1.46 -1.85
C ALA A 103 8.25 2.88 -1.51
N PHE A 104 8.51 3.66 -2.55
CA PHE A 104 8.96 5.05 -2.46
C PHE A 104 8.12 5.94 -3.37
N HIS A 105 7.66 7.06 -2.84
CA HIS A 105 6.76 8.02 -3.50
C HIS A 105 7.04 9.43 -2.93
N PRO A 106 6.79 10.54 -3.63
CA PRO A 106 6.30 10.65 -5.01
C PRO A 106 7.41 10.91 -6.04
N PHE A 107 7.39 10.19 -7.17
CA PHE A 107 8.29 10.42 -8.31
C PHE A 107 7.49 10.64 -9.60
N LYS A 108 7.06 11.88 -9.79
CA LYS A 108 6.07 12.25 -10.82
C LYS A 108 6.62 12.37 -12.24
N ASP A 109 7.93 12.33 -12.40
CA ASP A 109 8.58 12.40 -13.71
C ASP A 109 9.50 11.19 -13.94
N PRO A 110 9.70 10.75 -15.19
CA PRO A 110 10.50 9.57 -15.49
C PRO A 110 11.95 9.65 -14.99
N GLY A 111 12.52 10.87 -14.91
CA GLY A 111 13.89 11.09 -14.49
C GLY A 111 14.07 10.84 -13.00
N SER A 112 13.21 11.43 -12.16
CA SER A 112 13.24 11.21 -10.71
C SER A 112 12.87 9.77 -10.34
N TRP A 113 11.93 9.16 -11.06
CA TRP A 113 11.55 7.76 -10.88
C TRP A 113 12.74 6.83 -11.15
N SER A 114 13.40 6.98 -12.32
CA SER A 114 14.57 6.17 -12.70
C SER A 114 15.75 6.39 -11.75
N ALA A 115 15.94 7.62 -11.24
CA ALA A 115 16.98 7.91 -10.26
C ALA A 115 16.73 7.21 -8.92
N CYS A 116 15.47 7.13 -8.48
CA CYS A 116 15.10 6.42 -7.27
C CYS A 116 15.28 4.90 -7.43
N GLU A 117 14.80 4.32 -8.53
CA GLU A 117 15.01 2.91 -8.85
C GLU A 117 16.49 2.55 -8.88
N GLY A 118 17.30 3.32 -9.62
CA GLY A 118 18.75 3.11 -9.70
C GLY A 118 19.48 3.31 -8.37
N THR A 119 18.92 4.10 -7.44
CA THR A 119 19.46 4.25 -6.09
C THR A 119 19.10 3.06 -5.20
N ALA A 120 17.88 2.54 -5.31
CA ALA A 120 17.39 1.41 -4.52
C ALA A 120 18.01 0.06 -4.90
N MET A 121 18.56 -0.05 -6.11
CA MET A 121 19.21 -1.28 -6.62
C MET A 121 20.74 -1.30 -6.46
N ARG A 122 21.34 -0.25 -5.86
CA ARG A 122 22.77 -0.21 -5.54
C ARG A 122 23.07 -0.92 -4.23
#